data_AF-A0A975RL11-F1
#
_entry.id   AF-A0A975RL11-F1
#
_cell.length_a   1.000
_cell.length_b   1.000
_cell.length_c   1.000
_cell.angle_alpha   90.00
_cell.angle_beta   90.00
_cell.angle_gamma   90.00
#
_symmetry.space_group_name_H-M   'P 1'
#
loop_
_entity.id
_entity.type
_entity.pdbx_description
1 polymer ?
#
loop_
_entity_poly.entity_id
_entity_poly.type
_entity_poly.pdbx_seq_one_letter_code
_entity_poly.pdbx_strand_id
1 'polypeptide(L)'
;MRTVSLAFGLLAAVAATGASAQSINLTGTYKCVQMCRQGLVGYQAFITQNGPQLNLLNEAGEPSRAWPDWFAPATRIWVENQNQGAVYSPDGMLIQFDNGTIWQRDLGLPLPPPARRRR
;
A
#
# COMPACT_ATOMS: atom_id res chain seq x y z
N MET A 1 21.94 46.60 38.59
CA MET A 1 21.14 46.41 37.35
C MET A 1 22.13 45.90 36.30
N ARG A 2 22.34 44.59 36.15
CA ARG A 2 21.60 43.63 35.31
C ARG A 2 21.55 44.02 33.82
N THR A 3 22.34 43.34 33.00
CA THR A 3 21.94 42.86 31.66
C THR A 3 22.84 41.69 31.26
N VAL A 4 22.30 40.47 31.33
CA VAL A 4 22.88 39.26 30.74
C VAL A 4 22.34 39.20 29.32
N SER A 5 23.20 39.34 28.31
CA SER A 5 22.80 39.24 26.91
C SER A 5 22.77 37.77 26.50
N LEU A 6 21.58 37.18 26.50
CA LEU A 6 21.29 35.87 25.92
C LEU A 6 21.19 35.99 24.40
N ALA A 7 22.12 35.39 23.66
CA ALA A 7 22.00 35.21 22.22
C ALA A 7 21.18 33.93 21.94
N PHE A 8 19.96 34.09 21.45
CA PHE A 8 19.10 32.99 21.01
C PHE A 8 19.57 32.46 19.65
N GLY A 9 19.84 31.15 19.57
CA GLY A 9 20.27 30.48 18.35
C GLY A 9 19.16 30.37 17.30
N LEU A 10 19.51 30.56 16.02
CA LEU A 10 18.65 30.23 14.89
C LEU A 10 18.68 28.71 14.66
N LEU A 11 17.54 28.05 14.89
CA LEU A 11 17.26 26.71 14.37
C LEU A 11 16.33 26.86 13.17
N ALA A 12 16.91 26.91 11.97
CA ALA A 12 16.15 26.76 10.73
C ALA A 12 15.80 25.27 10.56
N ALA A 13 14.58 24.89 10.94
CA ALA A 13 14.06 23.58 10.61
C ALA A 13 13.78 23.53 9.10
N VAL A 14 14.62 22.81 8.35
CA VAL A 14 14.32 22.46 6.96
C VAL A 14 13.20 21.42 7.00
N ALA A 15 11.96 21.89 6.91
CA ALA A 15 10.84 21.01 6.61
C ALA A 15 10.97 20.60 5.15
N ALA A 16 11.64 19.47 4.90
CA ALA A 16 11.50 18.78 3.63
C ALA A 16 10.04 18.32 3.56
N THR A 17 9.19 19.08 2.86
CA THR A 17 7.89 18.60 2.42
C THR A 17 8.17 17.51 1.39
N GLY A 18 8.43 16.30 1.88
CA GLY A 18 8.42 15.10 1.06
C GLY A 18 7.06 15.07 0.41
N ALA A 19 7.01 15.35 -0.90
CA ALA A 19 5.84 15.07 -1.68
C ALA A 19 5.55 13.58 -1.45
N SER A 20 4.45 13.28 -0.76
CA SER A 20 3.96 11.91 -0.55
C SER A 20 3.44 11.37 -1.87
N ALA A 21 4.31 11.25 -2.86
CA ALA A 21 4.05 10.53 -4.07
C ALA A 21 4.19 9.06 -3.70
N GLN A 22 3.07 8.35 -3.65
CA GLN A 22 3.10 6.91 -3.82
C GLN A 22 3.89 6.65 -5.11
N SER A 23 5.08 6.10 -4.97
CA SER A 23 6.04 5.94 -6.07
C SER A 23 5.53 4.97 -7.12
N ILE A 24 4.56 4.13 -6.75
CA ILE A 24 3.99 3.09 -7.60
C ILE A 24 2.46 3.03 -7.54
N ASN A 25 1.88 2.63 -8.67
CA ASN A 25 0.45 2.36 -8.80
C ASN A 25 0.12 0.97 -8.20
N LEU A 26 -0.35 0.95 -6.96
CA LEU A 26 -0.89 -0.22 -6.27
C LEU A 26 -2.29 -0.62 -6.75
N THR A 27 -2.98 0.18 -7.57
CA THR A 27 -4.33 -0.14 -8.08
C THR A 27 -4.32 -1.44 -8.87
N GLY A 28 -5.24 -2.35 -8.55
CA GLY A 28 -5.41 -3.61 -9.26
C GLY A 28 -6.01 -4.71 -8.40
N THR A 29 -6.10 -5.89 -9.00
CA THR A 29 -6.50 -7.12 -8.33
C THR A 29 -5.29 -7.83 -7.75
N TYR A 30 -5.45 -8.36 -6.56
CA TYR A 30 -4.48 -9.17 -5.85
C TYR A 30 -5.13 -10.49 -5.46
N LYS A 31 -4.32 -11.49 -5.15
CA LYS A 31 -4.73 -12.75 -4.54
C LYS A 31 -4.01 -12.89 -3.22
N CYS A 32 -4.73 -13.29 -2.18
CA CYS A 32 -4.07 -13.69 -0.96
C CYS A 32 -3.38 -15.05 -1.17
N VAL A 33 -2.06 -15.12 -0.96
CA VAL A 33 -1.25 -16.32 -1.23
C VAL A 33 -0.69 -16.96 0.03
N GLN A 34 -0.61 -16.23 1.13
CA GLN A 34 -0.05 -16.72 2.40
C GLN A 34 -0.71 -16.06 3.60
N MET A 35 -0.86 -16.81 4.71
CA MET A 35 -1.48 -16.34 5.96
C MET A 35 -2.82 -15.62 5.73
N CYS A 36 -3.60 -16.14 4.79
CA CYS A 36 -4.95 -15.66 4.50
C CYS A 36 -5.90 -16.09 5.61
N ARG A 37 -7.06 -15.42 5.71
CA ARG A 37 -8.14 -15.95 6.54
C ARG A 37 -8.47 -17.40 6.15
N GLN A 38 -8.90 -18.20 7.13
CA GLN A 38 -9.18 -19.61 6.95
C GLN A 38 -10.06 -19.87 5.71
N GLY A 39 -9.57 -20.69 4.79
CA GLY A 39 -10.27 -21.05 3.54
C GLY A 39 -10.21 -20.02 2.41
N LEU A 40 -9.55 -18.87 2.59
CA LEU A 40 -9.51 -17.77 1.60
C LEU A 40 -8.17 -17.66 0.85
N VAL A 41 -7.34 -18.70 0.88
CA VAL A 41 -6.12 -18.74 0.05
C VAL A 41 -6.53 -18.79 -1.42
N GLY A 42 -5.95 -17.90 -2.24
CA GLY A 42 -6.26 -17.73 -3.65
C GLY A 42 -7.45 -16.80 -3.93
N TYR A 43 -8.18 -16.35 -2.90
CA TYR A 43 -9.27 -15.39 -3.07
C TYR A 43 -8.74 -14.00 -3.43
N GLN A 44 -9.57 -13.26 -4.15
CA GLN A 44 -9.22 -11.94 -4.68
C GLN A 44 -9.37 -10.86 -3.63
N ALA A 45 -8.39 -9.97 -3.59
CA ALA A 45 -8.43 -8.68 -2.93
C ALA A 45 -8.28 -7.58 -3.99
N PHE A 46 -8.78 -6.38 -3.69
CA PHE A 46 -8.79 -5.26 -4.64
C PHE A 46 -8.21 -4.02 -3.98
N ILE A 47 -7.43 -3.28 -4.75
CA ILE A 47 -6.90 -1.99 -4.35
C ILE A 47 -7.27 -0.97 -5.42
N THR A 48 -7.78 0.18 -4.98
CA THR A 48 -8.04 1.34 -5.83
C THR A 48 -7.39 2.56 -5.21
N GLN A 49 -6.47 3.21 -5.93
CA GLN A 49 -5.86 4.48 -5.49
C GLN A 49 -6.71 5.67 -5.94
N ASN A 50 -6.94 6.60 -5.00
CA ASN A 50 -7.61 7.88 -5.20
C ASN A 50 -6.69 8.98 -4.65
N GLY A 51 -5.70 9.39 -5.45
CA GLY A 51 -4.63 10.29 -5.00
C GLY A 51 -3.78 9.64 -3.90
N PRO A 52 -3.56 10.28 -2.74
CA PRO A 52 -2.77 9.70 -1.65
C PRO A 52 -3.53 8.64 -0.84
N GLN A 53 -4.83 8.47 -1.06
CA GLN A 53 -5.66 7.50 -0.33
C GLN A 53 -5.86 6.24 -1.17
N LEU A 54 -5.96 5.09 -0.52
CA LEU A 54 -6.29 3.83 -1.13
C LEU A 54 -7.57 3.28 -0.51
N ASN A 55 -8.39 2.66 -1.35
CA ASN A 55 -9.48 1.80 -0.92
C ASN A 55 -9.07 0.36 -1.15
N LEU A 56 -9.15 -0.45 -0.11
CA LEU A 56 -8.85 -1.87 -0.12
C LEU A 56 -10.15 -2.63 0.07
N LEU A 57 -10.27 -3.76 -0.62
CA LEU A 57 -11.25 -4.80 -0.34
C LEU A 57 -10.45 -6.08 -0.12
N ASN A 58 -10.46 -6.62 1.10
CA ASN A 58 -9.67 -7.81 1.40
C ASN A 58 -10.28 -9.08 0.79
N GLU A 59 -9.59 -10.20 0.95
CA GLU A 59 -10.02 -11.51 0.43
C GLU A 59 -11.33 -12.01 1.07
N ALA A 60 -11.75 -11.44 2.20
CA ALA A 60 -13.03 -11.70 2.86
C ALA A 60 -14.14 -10.73 2.43
N GLY A 61 -13.86 -9.78 1.52
CA GLY A 61 -14.82 -8.77 1.07
C GLY A 61 -15.04 -7.62 2.06
N GLU A 62 -14.16 -7.46 3.05
CA GLU A 62 -14.22 -6.37 4.02
C GLU A 62 -13.48 -5.14 3.45
N PRO A 63 -14.16 -3.98 3.35
CA PRO A 63 -13.54 -2.77 2.86
C PRO A 63 -12.62 -2.15 3.94
N SER A 64 -11.56 -1.48 3.51
CA SER A 64 -10.68 -0.68 4.37
C SER A 64 -10.13 0.51 3.61
N ARG A 65 -9.79 1.59 4.33
CA ARG A 65 -8.99 2.68 3.79
C ARG A 65 -7.52 2.44 4.13
N ALA A 66 -6.65 2.90 3.25
CA ALA A 66 -5.22 2.97 3.53
C ALA A 66 -4.61 4.25 2.98
N TRP A 67 -3.42 4.57 3.46
CA TRP A 67 -2.61 5.69 2.99
C TRP A 67 -1.12 5.37 3.19
N PRO A 68 -0.21 6.08 2.52
CA PRO A 68 1.23 5.93 2.73
C PRO A 68 1.57 6.11 4.21
N ASP A 69 2.39 5.21 4.73
CA ASP A 69 2.89 5.31 6.09
C ASP A 69 3.67 6.62 6.29
N TRP A 70 3.61 7.19 7.50
CA TRP A 70 4.27 8.45 7.80
C TRP A 70 5.80 8.33 7.78
N PHE A 71 6.35 7.21 8.24
CA PHE A 71 7.79 6.98 8.37
C PHE A 71 8.41 6.37 7.11
N ALA A 72 7.62 5.59 6.36
CA ALA A 72 8.07 4.92 5.14
C ALA A 72 7.07 5.04 3.97
N PRO A 73 6.70 6.26 3.53
CA PRO A 73 5.61 6.47 2.56
C PRO A 73 5.86 5.83 1.19
N ALA A 74 7.12 5.63 0.81
CA ALA A 74 7.53 5.08 -0.49
C ALA A 74 7.55 3.54 -0.54
N THR A 75 7.35 2.85 0.59
CA THR A 75 7.40 1.37 0.65
C THR A 75 6.34 0.76 1.56
N ARG A 76 5.65 1.56 2.37
CA ARG A 76 4.64 1.09 3.33
C ARG A 76 3.34 1.87 3.21
N ILE A 77 2.24 1.17 3.50
CA ILE A 77 0.91 1.73 3.69
C ILE A 77 0.41 1.39 5.09
N TRP A 78 -0.41 2.26 5.67
CA TRP A 78 -1.18 2.01 6.88
C TRP A 78 -2.61 1.65 6.51
N VAL A 79 -3.15 0.55 7.04
CA VAL A 79 -4.49 0.03 6.71
C VAL A 79 -5.40 0.18 7.94
N GLU A 80 -6.38 1.07 7.82
CA GLU A 80 -7.19 1.57 8.95
C GLU A 80 -8.00 0.48 9.63
N ASN A 81 -8.86 -0.25 8.89
CA ASN A 81 -9.77 -1.23 9.51
C ASN A 81 -9.06 -2.48 10.03
N GLN A 82 -7.85 -2.74 9.54
CA GLN A 82 -7.01 -3.86 10.01
C GLN A 82 -6.03 -3.42 11.10
N ASN A 83 -5.95 -2.12 11.39
CA ASN A 83 -5.05 -1.51 12.36
C ASN A 83 -3.60 -2.01 12.25
N GLN A 84 -3.08 -2.10 11.02
CA GLN A 84 -1.74 -2.61 10.75
C GLN A 84 -1.13 -1.95 9.52
N GLY A 85 0.20 -2.02 9.42
CA GLY A 85 0.93 -1.65 8.22
C GLY A 85 1.02 -2.79 7.22
N ALA A 86 1.37 -2.43 5.99
CA ALA A 86 1.80 -3.36 4.97
C ALA A 86 2.95 -2.78 4.15
N VAL A 87 3.96 -3.61 3.88
CA VAL A 87 5.08 -3.30 2.98
C VAL A 87 4.70 -3.75 1.59
N TYR A 88 4.91 -2.92 0.58
CA TYR A 88 4.77 -3.30 -0.82
C TYR A 88 6.13 -3.37 -1.51
N SER A 89 6.27 -4.30 -2.45
CA SER A 89 7.48 -4.43 -3.25
C SER A 89 7.64 -3.23 -4.21
N PRO A 90 8.88 -2.89 -4.62
CA PRO A 90 9.12 -1.75 -5.50
C PRO A 90 8.44 -1.84 -6.87
N ASP A 91 8.08 -3.06 -7.31
CA ASP A 91 7.33 -3.35 -8.53
C ASP A 91 5.81 -3.47 -8.29
N GLY A 92 5.34 -3.33 -7.04
CA GLY A 92 3.92 -3.37 -6.68
C GLY A 92 3.29 -4.75 -6.87
N MET A 93 4.10 -5.80 -7.01
CA MET A 93 3.65 -7.18 -7.24
C MET A 93 3.32 -7.92 -5.95
N LEU A 94 3.92 -7.54 -4.83
CA LEU A 94 3.71 -8.16 -3.53
C LEU A 94 3.36 -7.10 -2.49
N ILE A 95 2.43 -7.44 -1.62
CA ILE A 95 2.09 -6.66 -0.42
C ILE A 95 2.11 -7.61 0.76
N GLN A 96 2.97 -7.35 1.73
CA GLN A 96 3.10 -8.11 2.95
C GLN A 96 2.59 -7.27 4.13
N PHE A 97 1.55 -7.77 4.79
CA PHE A 97 0.97 -7.18 5.99
C PHE A 97 1.76 -7.59 7.23
N ASP A 98 1.69 -6.78 8.28
CA ASP A 98 2.44 -7.03 9.52
C ASP A 98 2.01 -8.32 10.24
N ASN A 99 0.75 -8.77 10.06
CA ASN A 99 0.27 -10.08 10.52
C ASN A 99 0.82 -11.28 9.72
N GLY A 100 1.63 -11.03 8.68
CA GLY A 100 2.21 -12.05 7.80
C GLY A 100 1.36 -12.42 6.59
N THR A 101 0.16 -11.83 6.41
CA THR A 101 -0.64 -12.00 5.20
C THR A 101 0.12 -11.48 3.99
N ILE A 102 0.13 -12.24 2.89
CA ILE A 102 0.77 -11.82 1.64
C ILE A 102 -0.26 -11.79 0.53
N TRP A 103 -0.35 -10.63 -0.12
CA TRP A 103 -1.11 -10.43 -1.34
C TRP A 103 -0.17 -10.35 -2.52
N GLN A 104 -0.45 -11.14 -3.57
CA GLN A 104 0.28 -11.12 -4.82
C GLN A 104 -0.62 -10.56 -5.93
N ARG A 105 -0.10 -9.61 -6.71
CA ARG A 105 -0.84 -8.99 -7.80
C ARG A 105 -1.25 -10.04 -8.83
N ASP A 106 -2.54 -10.05 -9.17
CA ASP A 106 -3.11 -10.91 -10.19
C ASP A 106 -3.08 -10.18 -11.53
N LEU A 107 -2.15 -10.54 -12.40
CA LEU A 107 -2.04 -9.98 -13.75
C LEU A 107 -3.07 -10.56 -14.74
N GLY A 108 -3.91 -11.49 -14.26
CA GLY A 108 -4.78 -12.28 -15.12
C GLY A 108 -4.01 -13.32 -15.92
N LEU A 109 -4.73 -14.32 -16.43
CA LEU A 109 -4.17 -15.22 -17.45
C LEU A 109 -4.19 -14.48 -18.79
N PRO A 110 -3.17 -14.66 -19.65
CA PRO A 110 -3.26 -14.23 -21.04
C PRO A 110 -4.54 -14.83 -21.65
N LEU A 111 -5.39 -14.01 -22.27
CA LEU A 111 -6.58 -14.49 -22.96
C LEU A 111 -6.15 -15.59 -23.95
N PRO A 112 -6.76 -16.79 -23.93
CA PRO A 112 -6.44 -17.80 -24.92
C PRO A 112 -6.69 -17.23 -26.32
N PRO A 113 -5.79 -17.49 -27.30
CA PRO A 113 -5.96 -16.97 -28.65
C PRO A 113 -7.33 -17.40 -29.19
N PRO A 114 -8.04 -16.52 -29.92
CA PRO A 114 -9.39 -16.80 -30.38
C PRO A 114 -9.41 -18.13 -31.14
N ALA A 115 -10.30 -19.04 -30.71
CA ALA A 115 -10.46 -20.33 -31.37
C ALA A 115 -10.76 -20.09 -32.85
N ARG A 116 -9.80 -20.41 -33.72
CA ARG A 116 -9.91 -20.23 -35.17
C ARG A 116 -11.08 -21.12 -35.62
N ARG A 117 -12.24 -20.51 -35.86
CA ARG A 117 -13.44 -21.19 -36.36
C ARG A 117 -13.06 -21.81 -37.71
N ARG A 118 -12.74 -23.11 -37.73
CA ARG A 118 -12.55 -23.84 -39.00
C ARG A 118 -13.92 -23.84 -39.69
N ARG A 119 -13.99 -23.17 -40.82
CA ARG A 119 -15.14 -23.13 -41.70
C ARG A 119 -14.99 -24.22 -42.74
#